data_AF-A0A2V9A977-F1
#
_entry.id   AF-A0A2V9A977-F1
#
_cell.length_a   1.000
_cell.length_b   1.000
_cell.length_c   1.000
_cell.angle_alpha   90.00
_cell.angle_beta   90.00
_cell.angle_gamma   90.00
#
_symmetry.space_group_name_H-M   'P 1'
#
loop_
_entity.id
_entity.type
_entity.pdbx_description
1 polymer ?
#
loop_
_entity_poly.entity_id
_entity_poly.type
_entity_poly.pdbx_seq_one_letter_code
_entity_poly.pdbx_strand_id
1 'polypeptide(L)'
;MARGWESKDVEAQVEATQAPQQKVLQGNKSPEQVQREQERKDLQLSRVRIVNDLASATHPNHRKSLEAALAHLDKKISELA
;
A
#
# COMPACT_ATOMS: atom_id res chain seq x y z
N MET A 1 -11.36 -11.35 -17.84
CA MET A 1 -11.37 -11.13 -16.38
C MET A 1 -9.94 -11.08 -15.81
N ALA A 2 -9.02 -10.39 -16.47
CA ALA A 2 -7.71 -10.09 -15.89
C ALA A 2 -7.91 -8.88 -14.98
N ARG A 3 -8.13 -9.16 -13.68
CA ARG A 3 -8.32 -8.13 -12.66
C ARG A 3 -7.07 -7.28 -12.65
N GLY A 4 -7.25 -6.01 -12.99
CA GLY A 4 -6.19 -5.04 -13.14
C GLY A 4 -5.30 -5.04 -11.92
N TRP A 5 -3.99 -4.98 -12.18
CA TRP A 5 -3.07 -4.31 -11.30
C TRP A 5 -3.50 -2.85 -11.28
N GLU A 6 -4.54 -2.54 -10.49
CA GLU A 6 -5.16 -1.23 -10.38
C GLU A 6 -4.20 -0.28 -9.64
N SER A 7 -3.10 0.06 -10.29
CA SER A 7 -2.59 1.43 -10.31
C SER A 7 -3.59 2.26 -11.13
N LYS A 8 -4.82 2.34 -10.63
CA LYS A 8 -5.68 3.48 -10.90
C LYS A 8 -5.32 4.45 -9.81
N ASP A 9 -4.57 5.47 -10.22
CA ASP A 9 -4.48 6.73 -9.52
C ASP A 9 -5.86 7.07 -8.94
N VAL A 10 -6.03 6.80 -7.65
CA VAL A 10 -7.12 7.38 -6.89
C VAL A 10 -6.59 8.74 -6.45
N GLU A 11 -6.64 9.68 -7.41
CA GLU A 11 -6.85 11.09 -7.10
C GLU A 11 -8.18 11.19 -6.31
N ALA A 12 -8.14 10.86 -5.03
CA ALA A 12 -9.24 11.18 -4.10
C ALA A 12 -8.69 12.12 -3.03
N GLN A 13 -8.66 13.39 -3.42
CA GLN A 13 -9.42 14.39 -2.68
C GLN A 13 -9.02 14.49 -1.20
N VAL A 14 -7.84 15.05 -0.95
CA VAL A 14 -7.65 15.86 0.27
C VAL A 14 -8.14 17.28 -0.05
N GLU A 15 -9.39 17.38 -0.48
CA GLU A 15 -10.07 18.66 -0.65
C GLU A 15 -11.32 18.64 0.22
N ALA A 16 -11.50 19.72 0.98
CA ALA A 16 -12.58 19.98 1.92
C ALA A 16 -12.46 19.37 3.34
N THR A 17 -11.64 19.99 4.18
CA THR A 17 -12.16 20.42 5.49
C THR A 17 -11.70 21.85 5.77
N GLN A 18 -12.64 22.76 5.55
CA GLN A 18 -12.55 24.20 5.76
C GLN A 18 -12.54 24.52 7.27
N ALA A 19 -11.76 25.52 7.68
CA ALA A 19 -12.19 26.72 8.43
C ALA A 19 -11.06 27.31 9.31
N PRO A 20 -10.96 28.65 9.40
CA PRO A 20 -9.81 29.33 9.98
C PRO A 20 -10.00 29.57 11.48
N GLN A 21 -9.60 28.62 12.34
CA GLN A 21 -9.42 28.93 13.75
C GLN A 21 -8.12 28.32 14.28
N GLN A 22 -7.13 29.21 14.37
CA GLN A 22 -6.27 29.43 15.53
C GLN A 22 -5.65 28.17 16.15
N LYS A 23 -4.31 28.08 16.05
CA LYS A 23 -3.40 27.35 16.97
C LYS A 23 -3.83 25.89 17.15
N VAL A 24 -3.09 24.92 16.62
CA VAL A 24 -1.90 24.38 17.28
C VAL A 24 -1.02 23.69 16.24
N LEU A 25 0.28 23.97 16.33
CA LEU A 25 1.45 23.24 15.81
C LEU A 25 1.24 21.73 15.53
N GLN A 26 0.56 21.37 14.44
CA GLN A 26 0.51 20.01 13.94
C GLN A 26 0.87 20.08 12.47
N GLY A 27 2.13 19.76 12.20
CA GLY A 27 2.77 19.94 10.91
C GLY A 27 1.90 19.39 9.78
N ASN A 28 1.67 20.25 8.78
CA ASN A 28 1.32 19.82 7.44
C ASN A 28 2.28 18.69 7.08
N LYS A 29 1.79 17.45 7.06
CA LYS A 29 2.54 16.37 6.43
C LYS A 29 2.81 16.83 5.01
N SER A 30 4.07 16.91 4.62
CA SER A 30 4.44 17.25 3.25
C SER A 30 3.70 16.29 2.30
N PRO A 31 3.25 16.71 1.12
CA PRO A 31 2.65 15.81 0.13
C PRO A 31 3.52 14.55 -0.10
N GLU A 32 4.84 14.67 0.02
CA GLU A 32 5.81 13.57 -0.05
C GLU A 32 5.71 12.58 1.12
N GLN A 33 5.34 13.04 2.32
CA GLN A 33 5.10 12.17 3.48
C GLN A 33 3.79 11.40 3.33
N VAL A 34 2.75 12.05 2.80
CA VAL A 34 1.46 11.40 2.53
C VAL A 34 1.62 10.34 1.45
N GLN A 35 2.35 10.63 0.37
CA GLN A 35 2.65 9.66 -0.69
C GLN A 35 3.40 8.45 -0.14
N ARG A 36 4.47 8.65 0.65
CA ARG A 36 5.20 7.54 1.27
C ARG A 36 4.33 6.69 2.21
N GLU A 37 3.48 7.33 3.01
CA GLU A 37 2.52 6.60 3.86
C GLU A 37 1.52 5.79 3.04
N GLN A 38 1.06 6.32 1.91
CA GLN A 38 0.13 5.64 1.02
C GLN A 38 0.79 4.46 0.31
N GLU A 39 1.97 4.66 -0.29
CA GLU A 39 2.75 3.60 -0.92
C GLU A 39 3.01 2.44 0.05
N ARG A 40 3.36 2.76 1.30
CA ARG A 40 3.54 1.74 2.35
C ARG A 40 2.24 0.97 2.61
N LYS A 41 1.10 1.65 2.73
CA LYS A 41 -0.20 1.00 2.95
C LYS A 41 -0.58 0.08 1.79
N ASP A 42 -0.32 0.51 0.56
CA ASP A 42 -0.63 -0.27 -0.64
C ASP A 42 0.21 -1.54 -0.72
N LEU A 43 1.50 -1.45 -0.39
CA LEU A 43 2.38 -2.61 -0.30
C LEU A 43 1.96 -3.55 0.84
N GLN A 44 1.56 -3.02 2.00
CA GLN A 44 1.04 -3.82 3.11
C GLN A 44 -0.24 -4.57 2.74
N LEU A 45 -1.18 -3.91 2.03
CA LEU A 45 -2.40 -4.54 1.56
C LEU A 45 -2.09 -5.68 0.58
N SER A 46 -1.14 -5.45 -0.32
CA SER A 46 -0.67 -6.46 -1.28
C SER A 46 -0.04 -7.66 -0.58
N ARG A 47 0.77 -7.42 0.47
CA ARG A 47 1.37 -8.47 1.29
C ARG A 47 0.30 -9.34 1.95
N VAL A 48 -0.72 -8.74 2.55
CA VAL A 48 -1.83 -9.46 3.19
C VAL A 48 -2.56 -10.35 2.18
N ARG A 49 -2.79 -9.86 0.95
CA ARG A 49 -3.40 -10.66 -0.12
C ARG A 49 -2.56 -11.88 -0.49
N ILE A 50 -1.25 -11.69 -0.72
CA ILE A 50 -0.33 -12.80 -1.04
C ILE A 50 -0.31 -13.86 0.08
N VAL A 51 -0.32 -13.43 1.35
CA VAL A 51 -0.38 -14.35 2.50
C VAL A 51 -1.68 -15.14 2.51
N ASN A 52 -2.82 -14.50 2.22
CA ASN A 52 -4.11 -15.18 2.11
C ASN A 52 -4.13 -16.16 0.92
N ASP A 53 -3.57 -15.75 -0.22
CA ASP A 53 -3.45 -16.62 -1.40
C ASP A 53 -2.57 -17.83 -1.08
N LEU A 54 -1.46 -17.65 -0.36
CA LEU A 54 -0.59 -18.74 0.12
C LEU A 54 -1.33 -19.72 1.03
N ALA A 55 -2.23 -19.23 1.88
CA ALA A 55 -3.02 -20.09 2.77
C ALA A 55 -3.99 -20.99 1.99
N SER A 56 -4.48 -20.51 0.84
CA SER A 56 -5.38 -21.28 -0.04
C SER A 56 -4.66 -22.06 -1.15
N ALA A 57 -3.39 -21.74 -1.42
CA ALA A 57 -2.62 -22.30 -2.52
C ALA A 57 -2.24 -23.77 -2.26
N THR A 58 -2.78 -24.67 -3.08
CA THR A 58 -2.48 -26.10 -3.04
C THR A 58 -1.38 -26.51 -4.01
N HIS A 59 -1.17 -25.73 -5.08
CA HIS A 59 -0.19 -26.05 -6.13
C HIS A 59 1.22 -25.57 -5.77
N PRO A 60 2.24 -26.45 -5.79
CA PRO A 60 3.60 -26.12 -5.33
C PRO A 60 4.27 -25.03 -6.17
N ASN A 61 4.07 -25.02 -7.49
CA ASN A 61 4.63 -23.98 -8.35
C ASN A 61 3.97 -22.61 -8.11
N HIS A 62 2.65 -22.60 -7.89
CA HIS A 62 1.92 -21.37 -7.57
C HIS A 62 2.36 -20.80 -6.22
N ARG A 63 2.51 -21.68 -5.22
CA ARG A 63 3.02 -21.32 -3.89
C ARG A 63 4.42 -20.71 -3.96
N LYS A 64 5.35 -21.29 -4.73
CA LYS A 64 6.69 -20.72 -4.95
C LYS A 64 6.64 -19.32 -5.54
N SER A 65 5.77 -19.09 -6.53
CA SER A 65 5.60 -17.75 -7.12
C SER A 65 5.05 -16.74 -6.12
N LEU A 66 4.10 -17.13 -5.28
CA LEU A 66 3.56 -16.30 -4.22
C LEU A 66 4.60 -16.00 -3.12
N GLU A 67 5.42 -16.97 -2.73
CA GLU A 67 6.53 -16.78 -1.79
C GLU A 67 7.58 -15.80 -2.33
N ALA A 68 7.93 -15.90 -3.62
CA ALA A 68 8.83 -14.94 -4.27
C ALA A 68 8.24 -13.52 -4.33
N ALA A 69 6.94 -13.41 -4.65
CA ALA A 69 6.23 -12.14 -4.64
C ALA A 69 6.17 -11.53 -3.24
N LEU A 70 5.95 -12.35 -2.20
CA LEU A 70 5.94 -11.92 -0.81
C LEU A 70 7.30 -11.33 -0.40
N ALA A 71 8.39 -12.05 -0.69
CA ALA A 71 9.74 -11.59 -0.38
C ALA A 71 10.08 -10.25 -1.06
N HIS A 72 9.62 -10.06 -2.31
CA HIS A 72 9.80 -8.81 -3.04
C HIS A 72 9.01 -7.65 -2.40
N LEU A 73 7.77 -7.89 -1.96
CA LEU A 73 6.96 -6.89 -1.26
C LEU A 73 7.58 -6.53 0.10
N ASP A 74 8.02 -7.52 0.87
CA ASP A 74 8.67 -7.30 2.17
C ASP A 74 9.95 -6.46 2.04
N LYS A 75 10.75 -6.70 1.00
CA LYS A 75 11.92 -5.87 0.69
C LYS A 75 11.52 -4.42 0.43
N LYS A 76 10.53 -4.18 -0.44
CA LYS A 76 10.05 -2.81 -0.74
C LYS A 76 9.50 -2.09 0.49
N ILE A 77 8.75 -2.81 1.34
CA ILE A 77 8.23 -2.24 2.59
C ILE A 77 9.39 -1.86 3.52
N SER A 78 10.44 -2.67 3.58
CA SER A 78 11.63 -2.40 4.40
C SER A 78 12.46 -1.22 3.87
N GLU A 79 12.50 -1.02 2.55
CA GLU A 79 13.15 0.14 1.93
C GLU A 79 12.39 1.46 2.16
N LEU A 80 11.07 1.38 2.41
CA LEU A 80 10.20 2.52 2.69
C LEU A 80 9.98 2.80 4.20
N ALA A 81 10.48 1.93 5.08
CA ALA A 81 10.36 2.03 6.54
C ALA A 81 11.50 2.88 7.14
#